data_AF-A0A938CJP6-F1
#
_entry.id   AF-A0A938CJP6-F1
#
_cell.length_a   1.000
_cell.length_b   1.000
_cell.length_c   1.000
_cell.angle_alpha   90.00
_cell.angle_beta   90.00
_cell.angle_gamma   90.00
#
_symmetry.space_group_name_H-M   'P 1'
#
loop_
_entity.id
_entity.type
_entity.pdbx_description
1 polymer ?
#
loop_
_entity_poly.entity_id
_entity_poly.type
_entity_poly.pdbx_seq_one_letter_code
_entity_poly.pdbx_strand_id
1 'polypeptide(L)'
;MRNLSLEAAQYQTVVVTSLAAGPESRHELARLRADLDAQAEDLQRTLAELEIAIVDCYLVKLWPDARSGLWVAHCPTVRCAVQQTGRDEALAAIAESIAEMLDVLAGMGAELPVKDIPGSVA
;
A
#
# COMPACT_ATOMS: atom_id res chain seq x y z
N MET A 1 18.52 -8.58 -22.50
CA MET A 1 18.41 -7.46 -21.56
C MET A 1 17.27 -6.58 -22.01
N ARG A 2 16.11 -6.66 -21.34
CA ARG A 2 14.94 -5.83 -21.68
C ARG A 2 14.48 -5.09 -20.44
N ASN A 3 14.55 -3.76 -20.57
CA ASN A 3 13.88 -2.78 -19.74
C ASN A 3 12.45 -3.20 -19.43
N LEU A 4 12.11 -3.26 -18.14
CA LEU A 4 10.74 -3.06 -17.70
C LEU A 4 10.73 -1.76 -16.89
N SER A 5 10.49 -0.72 -17.69
CA SER A 5 9.88 0.56 -17.35
C SER A 5 9.15 0.56 -16.00
N LEU A 6 9.67 1.39 -15.11
CA LEU A 6 8.92 2.24 -14.18
C LEU A 6 7.43 2.28 -14.50
N GLU A 7 6.64 1.51 -13.75
CA GLU A 7 5.23 1.82 -13.51
C GLU A 7 5.20 3.09 -12.66
N ALA A 8 5.51 4.20 -13.30
CA ALA A 8 5.30 5.52 -12.75
C ALA A 8 3.79 5.71 -12.61
N ALA A 9 3.34 5.64 -11.37
CA ALA A 9 2.16 6.27 -10.80
C ALA A 9 1.16 6.83 -11.84
N GLN A 10 0.12 6.04 -12.13
CA GLN A 10 -1.09 6.55 -12.75
C GLN A 10 -1.78 7.53 -11.78
N TYR A 11 -1.31 8.78 -11.74
CA TYR A 11 -2.11 9.88 -11.22
C TYR A 11 -3.20 10.17 -12.25
N GLN A 12 -4.37 9.57 -12.04
CA GLN A 12 -5.55 9.86 -12.84
C GLN A 12 -5.96 11.33 -12.59
N THR A 13 -5.49 12.21 -13.46
CA THR A 13 -5.86 13.63 -13.45
C THR A 13 -7.28 13.72 -14.01
N VAL A 14 -8.28 13.85 -13.13
CA VAL A 14 -9.66 14.07 -13.54
C VAL A 14 -9.78 15.51 -14.05
N VAL A 15 -9.71 15.69 -15.37
CA VAL A 15 -9.99 16.96 -16.04
C VAL A 15 -11.51 17.18 -16.03
N VAL A 16 -11.99 18.07 -15.16
CA VAL A 16 -13.39 18.50 -15.17
C VAL A 16 -13.56 19.54 -16.28
N THR A 17 -13.91 19.11 -17.49
CA THR A 17 -14.38 20.01 -18.54
C THR A 17 -15.76 20.54 -18.15
N SER A 18 -15.80 21.78 -17.64
CA SER A 18 -17.02 22.52 -17.41
C SER A 18 -17.72 22.80 -18.74
N LEU A 19 -18.79 22.05 -19.01
CA LEU A 19 -19.74 22.39 -20.07
C LEU A 19 -21.12 22.56 -19.43
N ALA A 20 -21.52 23.83 -19.32
CA ALA A 20 -22.87 24.33 -19.05
C ALA A 20 -23.62 23.69 -17.86
N ALA A 21 -23.55 24.32 -16.69
CA ALA A 21 -24.08 23.70 -15.49
C ALA A 21 -24.81 24.75 -14.61
N GLY A 22 -26.12 24.53 -14.40
CA GLY A 22 -27.03 25.40 -13.61
C GLY A 22 -26.74 25.40 -12.11
N PRO A 23 -27.50 26.10 -11.26
CA PRO A 23 -27.17 26.29 -9.83
C PRO A 23 -26.98 25.00 -9.02
N GLU A 24 -27.63 23.89 -9.39
CA GLU A 24 -27.45 22.57 -8.76
C GLU A 24 -26.04 21.99 -8.99
N SER A 25 -25.49 22.19 -10.19
CA SER A 25 -24.15 21.70 -10.53
C SER A 25 -23.03 22.42 -9.79
N ARG A 26 -23.24 23.65 -9.34
CA ARG A 26 -22.22 24.41 -8.57
C ARG A 26 -22.08 23.85 -7.16
N HIS A 27 -23.19 23.42 -6.55
CA HIS A 27 -23.19 22.79 -5.24
C HIS A 27 -22.60 21.39 -5.31
N GLU A 28 -22.93 20.64 -6.37
CA GLU A 28 -22.35 19.32 -6.62
C GLU A 28 -20.84 19.39 -6.90
N LEU A 29 -20.39 20.36 -7.72
CA LEU A 29 -18.96 20.61 -7.95
C LEU A 29 -18.23 21.04 -6.68
N ALA A 30 -18.84 21.88 -5.84
CA ALA A 30 -18.25 22.28 -4.57
C ALA A 30 -18.12 21.10 -3.61
N ARG A 31 -19.10 20.19 -3.58
CA ARG A 31 -19.04 18.97 -2.77
C ARG A 31 -17.95 18.02 -3.27
N LEU A 32 -17.89 17.75 -4.57
CA LEU A 32 -16.86 16.90 -5.18
C LEU A 32 -15.45 17.46 -4.95
N ARG A 33 -15.29 18.78 -4.99
CA ARG A 33 -14.03 19.46 -4.68
C ARG A 33 -13.62 19.21 -3.22
N ALA A 34 -14.54 19.42 -2.28
CA ALA A 34 -14.29 19.19 -0.86
C ALA A 34 -13.95 17.73 -0.56
N ASP A 35 -14.65 16.79 -1.22
CA ASP A 35 -14.37 15.34 -1.09
C ASP A 35 -12.96 15.00 -1.63
N LEU A 36 -12.54 15.62 -2.74
CA LEU A 36 -11.20 15.47 -3.32
C LEU A 36 -10.10 16.05 -2.42
N ASP A 37 -10.31 17.25 -1.89
CA ASP A 37 -9.35 17.90 -0.99
C ASP A 37 -9.18 17.06 0.29
N ALA A 38 -10.27 16.53 0.85
CA ALA A 38 -10.22 15.62 2.00
C ALA A 38 -9.45 14.31 1.70
N GLN A 39 -9.66 13.72 0.52
CA GLN A 39 -8.89 12.54 0.11
C GLN A 39 -7.40 12.85 -0.09
N ALA A 40 -7.07 14.03 -0.62
CA ALA A 40 -5.69 14.44 -0.81
C ALA A 40 -4.96 14.63 0.53
N GLU A 41 -5.61 15.24 1.53
CA GLU A 41 -5.06 15.39 2.88
C GLU A 41 -4.83 14.04 3.57
N ASP A 42 -5.78 13.11 3.45
CA ASP A 42 -5.69 11.77 4.02
C ASP A 42 -4.55 10.96 3.40
N LEU A 43 -4.39 11.05 2.07
CA LEU A 43 -3.29 10.42 1.35
C LEU A 43 -1.93 11.01 1.76
N GLN A 44 -1.84 12.34 1.87
CA GLN A 44 -0.59 12.99 2.31
C GLN A 44 -0.19 12.57 3.72
N ARG A 45 -1.16 12.43 4.64
CA ARG A 45 -0.93 11.95 6.00
C ARG A 45 -0.45 10.50 6.00
N THR A 46 -1.14 9.63 5.27
CA THR A 46 -0.76 8.21 5.14
C THR A 46 0.64 8.06 4.56
N LEU A 47 1.02 8.87 3.56
CA LEU A 47 2.35 8.85 2.97
C LEU A 47 3.43 9.40 3.92
N ALA A 48 3.10 10.37 4.78
CA ALA A 48 4.03 10.88 5.78
C ALA A 48 4.31 9.86 6.89
N GLU A 49 3.36 8.97 7.17
CA GLU A 49 3.43 7.93 8.21
C GLU A 49 3.81 6.55 7.64
N LEU A 50 4.06 6.46 6.33
CA LEU A 50 4.51 5.24 5.67
C LEU A 50 5.93 4.89 6.09
N GLU A 51 6.09 3.70 6.65
CA GLU A 51 7.37 3.12 7.02
C GLU A 51 7.71 1.91 6.15
N ILE A 52 9.00 1.67 5.96
CA ILE A 52 9.52 0.47 5.28
C ILE A 52 10.39 -0.29 6.26
N ALA A 53 10.02 -1.53 6.55
CA ALA A 53 10.81 -2.47 7.34
C ALA A 53 11.36 -3.60 6.46
N ILE A 54 12.38 -4.29 6.97
CA ILE A 54 12.95 -5.48 6.34
C ILE A 54 12.65 -6.67 7.25
N VAL A 55 12.01 -7.70 6.71
CA VAL A 55 11.69 -8.95 7.40
C VAL A 55 12.20 -10.11 6.57
N ASP A 56 13.17 -10.86 7.09
CA ASP A 56 13.88 -11.92 6.37
C ASP A 56 14.27 -11.56 4.91
N CYS A 57 14.81 -10.35 4.74
CA CYS A 57 15.23 -9.78 3.45
C CYS A 57 14.08 -9.39 2.50
N TYR A 58 12.83 -9.44 2.93
CA TYR A 58 11.67 -8.90 2.21
C TYR A 58 11.31 -7.51 2.71
N LEU A 59 10.93 -6.62 1.78
CA LEU A 59 10.46 -5.29 2.10
C LEU A 59 8.99 -5.34 2.53
N VAL A 60 8.74 -4.80 3.72
CA VAL A 60 7.40 -4.66 4.30
C VAL A 60 7.06 -3.19 4.36
N LYS A 61 5.92 -2.81 3.78
CA LYS A 61 5.33 -1.48 3.93
C LYS A 61 4.44 -1.50 5.17
N LEU A 62 4.60 -0.52 6.05
CA LEU A 62 3.74 -0.32 7.21
C LEU A 62 3.13 1.08 7.18
N TRP A 63 1.84 1.18 7.46
CA TRP A 63 1.17 2.48 7.59
C TRP A 63 -0.06 2.33 8.48
N PRO A 64 -0.47 3.39 9.19
CA PRO A 64 -1.76 3.43 9.83
C PRO A 64 -2.86 3.61 8.78
N ASP A 65 -3.90 2.79 8.84
CA ASP A 65 -5.11 2.97 8.05
C ASP A 65 -6.06 3.92 8.80
N ALA A 66 -6.18 5.14 8.27
CA ALA A 66 -6.99 6.21 8.85
C ALA A 66 -8.47 5.82 9.03
N ARG A 67 -8.99 4.86 8.25
CA ARG A 67 -10.40 4.45 8.32
C ARG A 67 -10.68 3.50 9.47
N SER A 68 -9.78 2.55 9.68
CA SER A 68 -9.94 1.51 10.71
C SER A 68 -9.25 1.87 12.03
N GLY A 69 -8.31 2.81 12.00
CA GLY A 69 -7.43 3.11 13.14
C GLY A 69 -6.42 1.98 13.42
N LEU A 70 -6.31 1.00 12.51
CA LEU A 70 -5.38 -0.12 12.63
C LEU A 70 -4.09 0.16 11.86
N TRP A 71 -3.04 -0.55 12.21
CA TRP A 71 -1.80 -0.60 11.44
C TRP A 71 -1.87 -1.71 10.41
N VAL A 72 -1.58 -1.36 9.16
CA VAL A 72 -1.45 -2.29 8.05
C VAL A 72 0.02 -2.61 7.86
N ALA A 73 0.36 -3.89 7.73
CA ALA A 73 1.67 -4.32 7.24
C ALA A 73 1.47 -5.19 5.99
N HIS A 74 2.19 -4.89 4.92
CA HIS A 74 2.05 -5.58 3.63
C HIS A 74 3.42 -5.87 3.02
N CYS A 75 3.64 -7.14 2.67
CA CYS A 75 4.79 -7.58 1.90
C CYS A 75 4.36 -7.85 0.44
N PRO A 76 4.70 -6.96 -0.52
CA PRO A 76 4.26 -7.10 -1.90
C PRO A 76 4.83 -8.34 -2.60
N THR A 77 6.06 -8.71 -2.24
CA THR A 77 6.83 -9.79 -2.89
C THR A 77 6.25 -11.16 -2.54
N VAL A 78 5.90 -11.37 -1.28
CA VAL A 78 5.24 -12.60 -0.79
C VAL A 78 3.72 -12.55 -0.94
N ARG A 79 3.15 -11.36 -1.21
CA ARG A 79 1.71 -11.08 -1.38
C ARG A 79 0.87 -11.39 -0.15
N CYS A 80 1.37 -11.05 1.03
CA CYS A 80 0.64 -11.15 2.29
C CYS A 80 0.47 -9.77 2.93
N ALA A 81 -0.66 -9.58 3.62
CA ALA A 81 -0.98 -8.37 4.37
C ALA A 81 -1.70 -8.73 5.68
N VAL A 82 -1.44 -7.96 6.72
CA VAL A 82 -2.07 -8.10 8.03
C VAL A 82 -2.55 -6.74 8.54
N GLN A 83 -3.51 -6.75 9.45
CA GLN A 83 -3.97 -5.57 10.17
C GLN A 83 -3.90 -5.85 11.68
N GLN A 84 -3.30 -4.93 12.45
CA GLN A 84 -3.17 -5.07 13.90
C GLN A 84 -3.41 -3.74 14.60
N THR A 85 -3.57 -3.77 15.93
CA THR A 85 -3.87 -2.54 16.70
C THR A 85 -2.65 -1.65 16.87
N GLY A 86 -1.45 -2.24 16.85
CA GLY A 86 -0.18 -1.51 16.92
C GLY A 86 0.75 -1.79 15.75
N ARG A 87 1.68 -0.84 15.52
CA ARG A 87 2.76 -0.96 14.54
C ARG A 87 3.61 -2.22 14.76
N ASP A 88 4.08 -2.44 15.98
CA ASP A 88 4.99 -3.55 16.30
C ASP A 88 4.27 -4.90 16.24
N GLU A 89 2.99 -4.94 16.63
CA GLU A 89 2.13 -6.10 16.45
C GLU A 89 1.95 -6.43 14.96
N ALA A 90 1.71 -5.41 14.12
CA ALA A 90 1.60 -5.59 12.67
C ALA A 90 2.91 -6.12 12.08
N LEU A 91 4.06 -5.66 12.57
CA LEU A 91 5.38 -6.12 12.14
C LEU A 91 5.66 -7.57 12.57
N ALA A 92 5.26 -7.98 13.78
CA ALA A 92 5.40 -9.36 14.22
C ALA A 92 4.47 -10.29 13.44
N ALA A 93 3.20 -9.90 13.28
CA ALA A 93 2.20 -10.70 12.57
C ALA A 93 2.53 -10.89 11.08
N ILE A 94 3.08 -9.87 10.41
CA ILE A 94 3.50 -10.02 9.01
C ILE A 94 4.73 -10.92 8.88
N ALA A 95 5.63 -10.94 9.87
CA ALA A 95 6.79 -11.84 9.86
C ALA A 95 6.35 -13.31 9.95
N GLU A 96 5.40 -13.61 10.83
CA GLU A 96 4.79 -14.94 10.93
C GLU A 96 4.08 -15.31 9.62
N SER A 97 3.27 -14.40 9.07
CA SER A 97 2.55 -14.64 7.82
C SER A 97 3.47 -14.86 6.61
N ILE A 98 4.60 -14.16 6.54
CA ILE A 98 5.63 -14.39 5.51
C ILE A 98 6.20 -15.80 5.65
N ALA A 99 6.60 -16.21 6.86
CA ALA A 99 7.18 -17.54 7.10
C ALA A 99 6.19 -18.65 6.72
N GLU A 100 4.94 -18.55 7.17
CA GLU A 100 3.88 -19.52 6.84
C GLU A 100 3.63 -19.62 5.33
N MET A 101 3.58 -18.50 4.63
CA MET A 101 3.36 -18.50 3.18
C MET A 101 4.52 -19.15 2.42
N LEU A 102 5.75 -18.90 2.85
CA LEU A 102 6.93 -19.53 2.25
C LEU A 102 6.95 -21.04 2.50
N ASP A 103 6.58 -21.49 3.69
CA ASP A 103 6.46 -22.91 4.03
C ASP A 103 5.38 -23.60 3.17
N VAL A 104 4.23 -22.94 2.96
CA VAL A 104 3.17 -23.44 2.07
C VAL A 104 3.68 -23.57 0.63
N LEU A 105 4.33 -22.54 0.10
CA LEU A 105 4.87 -22.57 -1.26
C LEU A 105 5.94 -23.67 -1.43
N ALA A 106 6.82 -23.83 -0.45
CA ALA A 106 7.82 -24.89 -0.44
C ALA A 106 7.16 -26.29 -0.39
N GLY A 107 6.14 -26.47 0.46
CA GLY A 107 5.39 -27.73 0.56
C GLY A 107 4.62 -28.08 -0.71
N MET A 108 4.20 -27.07 -1.48
CA MET A 108 3.58 -27.24 -2.79
C MET A 108 4.59 -27.48 -3.93
N GLY A 109 5.90 -27.39 -3.66
CA GLY A 109 6.94 -27.45 -4.68
C GLY A 109 6.92 -26.25 -5.65
N ALA A 110 6.34 -25.12 -5.22
CA ALA A 110 6.31 -23.89 -5.99
C ALA A 110 7.66 -23.16 -5.93
N GLU A 111 7.93 -22.31 -6.92
CA GLU A 111 9.09 -21.41 -6.87
C GLU A 111 8.88 -20.37 -5.76
N LEU A 112 9.90 -20.22 -4.89
CA LEU A 112 9.84 -19.25 -3.81
C LEU A 112 10.04 -17.82 -4.34
N PRO A 113 9.33 -16.83 -3.78
CA PRO A 113 9.54 -15.43 -4.14
C PRO A 113 11.00 -15.02 -3.93
N VAL A 114 11.53 -14.24 -4.87
CA VAL A 114 12.90 -13.71 -4.77
C VAL A 114 12.94 -12.67 -3.67
N LYS A 115 13.91 -12.78 -2.75
CA LYS A 115 14.16 -11.79 -1.70
C LYS A 115 14.47 -10.42 -2.30
N ASP A 116 13.88 -9.36 -1.74
CA ASP A 116 14.05 -7.98 -2.22
C ASP A 116 15.49 -7.47 -1.98
N ILE A 117 16.13 -7.96 -0.92
CA ILE A 117 17.51 -7.62 -0.56
C ILE A 117 18.39 -8.87 -0.78
N PRO A 118 19.04 -8.99 -1.94
CA PRO A 118 19.90 -10.13 -2.24
C PRO A 118 21.18 -10.10 -1.39
N GLY A 119 21.57 -11.25 -0.84
CA GLY A 119 22.83 -11.42 -0.12
C GLY A 119 22.82 -11.03 1.35
N SER A 120 21.65 -10.71 1.92
CA SER A 120 21.52 -10.56 3.38
C SER A 120 21.63 -11.95 4.04
N VAL A 121 22.81 -12.24 4.57
CA VAL A 121 23.05 -13.36 5.47
C VAL A 121 22.50 -12.94 6.84
N ALA A 122 21.51 -13.67 7.34
CA ALA A 122 21.08 -13.56 8.73
C ALA A 122 22.20 -14.01 9.68
#